data_AF-A0A954B3L0-F1
#
_entry.id   AF-A0A954B3L0-F1
#
_cell.length_a   1.000
_cell.length_b   1.000
_cell.length_c   1.000
_cell.angle_alpha   90.00
_cell.angle_beta   90.00
_cell.angle_gamma   90.00
#
_symmetry.space_group_name_H-M   'P 1'
#
loop_
_entity.id
_entity.type
_entity.pdbx_description
1 polymer ?
#
loop_
_entity_poly.entity_id
_entity_poly.type
_entity_poly.pdbx_seq_one_letter_code
_entity_poly.pdbx_strand_id
1 'polypeptide(L)' 'AQNCTYGQIKMLLTRLGWNSTMVVTGDPAQTDLLPDLSGLATIADKLEGVNNIAVCRLGEVDIVRHPLVASMLGVL' A
#
# COMPACT_ATOMS: atom_id res chain seq x y z
N ALA A 1 -1.58 3.94 -3.49
CA ALA A 1 -1.03 3.22 -4.66
C ALA A 1 -1.78 1.93 -4.98
N GLN A 2 -2.93 1.66 -4.34
CA GLN A 2 -3.76 0.48 -4.63
C GLN A 2 -4.26 0.42 -6.09
N ASN A 3 -4.53 1.57 -6.71
CA ASN A 3 -5.02 1.66 -8.08
C ASN A 3 -3.89 1.81 -9.12
N CYS A 4 -2.68 1.36 -8.77
CA CYS A 4 -1.55 1.41 -9.69
C CYS A 4 -1.22 0.01 -10.17
N THR A 5 -0.99 -0.11 -11.48
CA THR A 5 -0.45 -1.35 -12.06
C THR A 5 1.02 -1.52 -11.66
N TYR A 6 1.51 -2.75 -11.78
CA TYR A 6 2.92 -3.04 -11.50
C TYR A 6 3.87 -2.13 -12.29
N GLY A 7 3.58 -1.89 -13.57
CA GLY A 7 4.37 -1.01 -14.42
C GLY A 7 4.40 0.43 -13.92
N GLN A 8 3.27 0.96 -13.46
CA GLN A 8 3.17 2.32 -12.92
C GLN A 8 3.96 2.48 -11.62
N ILE A 9 3.86 1.51 -10.71
CA ILE A 9 4.65 1.55 -9.47
C ILE A 9 6.14 1.42 -9.77
N LYS A 10 6.53 0.53 -10.68
CA LYS A 10 7.93 0.40 -11.11
C LYS A 10 8.46 1.70 -11.70
N MET A 11 7.70 2.37 -12.57
CA MET A 11 8.05 3.68 -13.11
C MET A 11 8.28 4.71 -12.00
N LEU A 12 7.40 4.75 -10.99
CA LEU A 12 7.53 5.65 -9.85
C LEU A 12 8.82 5.37 -9.06
N LEU A 13 9.05 4.12 -8.66
CA LEU A 13 10.23 3.73 -7.86
C LEU A 13 11.55 4.05 -8.57
N THR A 14 11.61 3.88 -9.89
CA THR A 14 12.83 4.19 -10.68
C THR A 14 13.15 5.69 -10.76
N ARG A 15 12.26 6.56 -10.28
CA ARG A 15 12.49 8.02 -10.24
C ARG A 15 13.04 8.51 -8.91
N LEU A 16 13.32 7.64 -7.95
CA LEU A 16 13.92 8.02 -6.67
C LEU A 16 15.34 8.56 -6.90
N GLY A 17 15.57 9.81 -6.52
CA GLY A 17 16.87 10.48 -6.63
C GLY A 17 17.75 10.31 -5.39
N TRP A 18 18.94 10.93 -5.43
CA TRP A 18 19.85 10.97 -4.28
C TRP A 18 19.23 11.76 -3.11
N ASN A 19 19.62 11.40 -1.88
CA ASN A 19 19.13 12.02 -0.63
C ASN A 19 17.60 12.15 -0.56
N SER A 20 16.87 11.20 -1.16
CA SER A 20 15.42 11.19 -1.22
C SER A 20 14.87 9.97 -0.49
N THR A 21 13.68 10.12 0.10
CA THR A 21 12.92 9.03 0.70
C THR A 21 11.56 9.00 0.05
N MET A 22 11.08 7.81 -0.32
CA MET A 22 9.75 7.61 -0.89
C MET A 22 8.97 6.66 0.00
N VAL A 23 7.74 7.05 0.30
CA VAL A 23 6.78 6.22 1.02
C VAL A 23 5.62 5.94 0.09
N VAL A 24 5.39 4.66 -0.18
CA VAL A 24 4.28 4.19 -1.02
C VAL A 24 3.26 3.55 -0.09
N THR A 25 2.06 4.13 -0.02
CA THR A 25 0.96 3.63 0.81
C THR A 25 -0.18 3.13 -0.05
N GLY A 26 -1.01 2.24 0.49
CA GLY A 26 -2.24 1.79 -0.13
C GLY A 26 -2.76 0.52 0.52
N ASP A 27 -4.01 0.20 0.23
CA ASP A 27 -4.66 -1.03 0.68
C ASP A 27 -4.88 -1.97 -0.54
N PRO A 28 -4.17 -3.12 -0.60
CA PRO A 28 -4.35 -4.09 -1.67
C PRO A 28 -5.78 -4.61 -1.82
N ALA A 29 -6.58 -4.63 -0.75
CA ALA A 29 -7.96 -5.09 -0.76
C ALA A 29 -8.95 -4.05 -1.31
N GLN A 30 -8.55 -2.78 -1.42
CA GLN A 30 -9.37 -1.67 -1.91
C GLN A 30 -8.93 -1.18 -3.29
N THR A 31 -8.49 -2.10 -4.15
CA THR A 31 -8.16 -1.78 -5.54
C THR A 31 -9.41 -1.68 -6.39
N ASP A 32 -9.50 -0.63 -7.22
CA ASP A 32 -10.52 -0.49 -8.26
C ASP A 32 -10.14 -1.22 -9.57
N LEU A 33 -8.89 -1.70 -9.65
CA LEU A 33 -8.40 -2.48 -10.79
C LEU A 33 -8.86 -3.94 -10.71
N LEU A 34 -8.93 -4.61 -11.87
CA LEU A 34 -9.11 -6.06 -11.92
C LEU A 34 -8.01 -6.78 -11.12
N PRO A 35 -8.28 -7.96 -10.53
CA PRO A 35 -7.35 -8.65 -9.62
C PRO A 35 -5.93 -8.81 -10.19
N ASP A 36 -5.80 -9.14 -11.47
CA ASP A 36 -4.50 -9.37 -12.13
C ASP A 36 -3.76 -8.08 -12.52
N LEU A 37 -4.42 -6.92 -12.40
CA LEU A 37 -3.84 -5.61 -12.75
C LEU A 37 -3.25 -4.89 -11.54
N SER A 38 -3.65 -5.23 -10.32
CA SER A 38 -3.14 -4.56 -9.11
C SER A 38 -1.65 -4.85 -8.92
N GLY A 39 -0.84 -3.79 -8.88
CA GLY A 39 0.61 -3.89 -8.72
C GLY A 39 1.10 -3.87 -7.27
N LEU A 40 0.25 -3.47 -6.32
CA LEU A 40 0.69 -3.08 -4.98
C LEU A 40 1.12 -4.27 -4.11
N ALA A 41 0.37 -5.37 -4.10
CA ALA A 41 0.76 -6.57 -3.36
C ALA A 41 2.05 -7.17 -3.94
N THR A 42 2.05 -7.38 -5.26
CA THR A 42 3.18 -7.95 -6.00
C THR A 42 4.49 -7.18 -5.82
N ILE A 43 4.44 -5.84 -5.81
CA ILE A 43 5.65 -5.04 -5.59
C ILE A 43 6.09 -5.07 -4.12
N ALA A 44 5.16 -5.04 -3.16
CA ALA A 44 5.49 -5.14 -1.74
C ALA A 44 6.24 -6.45 -1.45
N ASP A 45 5.72 -7.59 -1.92
CA ASP A 45 6.34 -8.90 -1.74
C ASP A 45 7.75 -8.98 -2.38
N LYS A 46 7.94 -8.35 -3.54
CA LYS A 46 9.26 -8.29 -4.20
C LYS A 46 10.27 -7.41 -3.47
N LEU A 47 9.81 -6.35 -2.80
CA LEU A 47 10.67 -5.41 -2.10
C LEU A 47 11.00 -5.85 -0.67
N GLU A 48 10.27 -6.81 -0.12
CA GLU A 48 10.46 -7.32 1.26
C GLU A 48 11.86 -7.92 1.49
N GLY A 49 12.53 -8.41 0.44
CA GLY A 49 13.90 -8.92 0.49
C GLY A 49 14.99 -7.91 0.11
N VAL A 50 14.65 -6.65 -0.16
CA VAL A 50 15.61 -5.65 -0.64
C VAL A 50 16.17 -4.83 0.52
N ASN A 51 17.49 -4.84 0.68
CA ASN A 51 18.18 -4.03 1.68
C ASN A 51 17.82 -2.54 1.54
N ASN A 52 17.63 -1.86 2.67
CA ASN A 52 17.24 -0.45 2.77
C ASN A 52 15.80 -0.12 2.31
N ILE A 53 14.93 -1.12 2.18
CA ILE A 53 13.50 -0.93 1.98
C ILE A 53 12.74 -1.63 3.10
N ALA A 54 11.79 -0.92 3.71
CA ALA A 54 10.91 -1.48 4.72
C ALA A 54 9.51 -1.65 4.14
N VAL A 55 8.95 -2.85 4.27
CA VAL A 55 7.55 -3.16 3.92
C VAL A 55 6.76 -3.26 5.22
N CYS A 56 5.95 -2.24 5.51
CA CYS A 56 5.13 -2.20 6.72
C CYS A 56 3.70 -2.63 6.37
N ARG A 57 3.27 -3.79 6.87
CA ARG A 57 1.89 -4.28 6.74
C ARG A 57 1.13 -3.92 8.00
N LEU A 58 0.18 -2.99 7.89
CA LEU A 58 -0.68 -2.58 8.98
C LEU A 58 -1.93 -3.45 9.01
N GLY A 59 -2.32 -3.91 10.20
CA GLY A 59 -3.52 -4.72 10.41
C GLY A 59 -4.65 -3.91 11.02
N GLU A 60 -5.75 -4.61 11.35
CA GLU A 60 -6.90 -3.99 12.01
C GLU A 60 -6.55 -3.36 13.35
N VAL A 61 -5.60 -3.95 14.08
CA VAL A 61 -5.11 -3.47 15.38
C VAL A 61 -4.43 -2.11 15.31
N ASP A 62 -3.90 -1.73 14.14
CA ASP A 62 -3.23 -0.45 13.93
C ASP A 62 -4.23 0.67 13.58
N ILE A 63 -5.52 0.35 13.40
CA ILE A 63 -6.52 1.32 12.97
C ILE A 63 -7.16 2.02 14.17
N VAL A 64 -6.68 3.23 14.45
CA VAL A 64 -7.28 4.11 15.46
C VAL A 64 -8.44 4.89 14.83
N ARG A 65 -9.68 4.58 15.25
CA ARG A 65 -10.89 5.29 14.82
C ARG A 65 -11.48 6.09 15.97
N HIS A 66 -12.13 7.20 15.63
CA HIS A 66 -12.94 7.92 16.60
C HIS A 66 -14.08 7.00 17.11
N PRO A 67 -14.41 6.99 18.42
CA PRO A 67 -15.43 6.09 18.99
C PRO A 67 -16.78 6.13 18.25
N LEU A 68 -17.20 7.32 17.80
CA LEU A 68 -18.42 7.51 17.01
C LEU A 68 -18.39 6.75 15.67
N VAL A 69 -17.26 6.76 14.95
CA VAL A 69 -17.13 6.03 13.68
C VAL A 69 -17.12 4.53 13.93
N ALA A 70 -16.46 4.07 15.00
CA ALA A 70 -16.47 2.67 15.39
C ALA A 70 -17.90 2.16 15.70
N SER A 71 -18.73 2.98 16.36
CA SER A 71 -20.13 2.63 16.63
C SER A 71 -20.98 2.48 15.36
N MET A 72 -20.66 3.22 14.28
CA MET A 72 -21.38 3.12 13.01
C MET A 72 -21.07 1.82 12.25
N LEU A 73 -19.84 1.31 12.36
CA LEU A 73 -19.42 0.07 11.68
C LEU A 73 -20.17 -1.18 12.16
N GLY A 74 -20.73 -1.18 13.36
CA GLY A 74 -21.55 -2.30 13.86
C GLY A 74 -23.02 -2.25 13.41
N VAL A 75 -23.45 -1.12 12.82
CA VAL A 75 -24.83 -0.87 12.38
C VAL A 75 -24.98 -0.97 10.86
N LEU A 76 -23.88 -0.73 10.12
CA LEU A 76 -23.76 -0.84 8.66
C LEU A 76 -23.27 -2.23 8.25
#